data_AF-A0A7S0HUY9-F1
#
_entry.id   AF-A0A7S0HUY9-F1
#
_cell.length_a   1.000
_cell.length_b   1.000
_cell.length_c   1.000
_cell.angle_alpha   90.00
_cell.angle_beta   90.00
_cell.angle_gamma   90.00
#
_symmetry.space_group_name_H-M   'P 1'
#
loop_
_entity.id
_entity.type
_entity.pdbx_description
1 polymer ?
#
loop_
_entity_poly.entity_id
_entity_poly.type
_entity_poly.pdbx_seq_one_letter_code
_entity_poly.pdbx_strand_id
1 'polypeptide(L)'
;EDSLMRTSFSTSNAQCMRLLRDLEELRGQPYSKVALEARQLLVQLVTPSIEIRHEVMENQLIQIVQEWGKSNDTDLVKGYKSFGHYLSPMVESVTSLFEELSAFIGTQYPREIRMAALELFIRRSHRQYTIASLCIFEETATAGKEVMCAE
;
A
#
# COMPACT_ATOMS: atom_id res chain seq x y z
N GLU A 1 -19.00 -15.34 -25.31
CA GLU A 1 -20.08 -15.37 -24.29
C GLU A 1 -19.63 -14.83 -22.93
N ASP A 2 -18.34 -14.94 -22.57
CA ASP A 2 -17.78 -14.41 -21.31
C ASP A 2 -17.99 -12.90 -21.06
N SER A 3 -18.00 -12.08 -22.11
CA SER A 3 -18.20 -10.63 -21.97
C SER A 3 -19.63 -10.25 -21.55
N LEU A 4 -20.64 -10.97 -22.04
CA LEU A 4 -22.06 -10.77 -21.67
C LEU A 4 -22.39 -11.30 -20.27
N MET A 5 -21.72 -12.36 -19.81
CA MET A 5 -21.81 -12.80 -18.42
C MET A 5 -21.15 -11.79 -17.45
N ARG A 6 -20.00 -11.22 -17.81
CA ARG A 6 -19.34 -10.21 -16.96
C ARG A 6 -20.16 -8.92 -16.81
N THR A 7 -20.86 -8.48 -17.85
CA THR A 7 -21.70 -7.27 -17.79
C THR A 7 -23.01 -7.48 -17.03
N SER A 8 -23.63 -8.65 -17.14
CA SER A 8 -24.83 -9.00 -16.35
C SER A 8 -24.51 -9.16 -14.86
N PHE A 9 -23.37 -9.78 -14.53
CA PHE A 9 -22.90 -9.91 -13.14
C PHE A 9 -22.54 -8.56 -12.51
N SER A 10 -21.91 -7.63 -13.25
CA SER A 10 -21.59 -6.29 -12.71
C SER A 10 -22.84 -5.44 -12.50
N THR A 11 -23.83 -5.55 -13.39
CA THR A 11 -25.13 -4.86 -13.23
C THR A 11 -25.89 -5.39 -12.01
N SER A 12 -25.86 -6.71 -11.80
CA SER A 12 -26.46 -7.35 -10.62
C SER A 12 -25.79 -6.92 -9.32
N ASN A 13 -24.46 -6.82 -9.29
CA ASN A 13 -23.73 -6.32 -8.12
C ASN A 13 -24.03 -4.84 -7.83
N ALA A 14 -24.07 -4.00 -8.86
CA ALA A 14 -24.42 -2.58 -8.68
C ALA A 14 -25.85 -2.41 -8.15
N GLN A 15 -26.79 -3.25 -8.60
CA GLN A 15 -28.16 -3.26 -8.11
C GLN A 15 -28.25 -3.78 -6.66
N CYS A 16 -27.53 -4.86 -6.34
CA CYS A 16 -27.44 -5.41 -4.99
C CYS A 16 -26.84 -4.39 -4.00
N MET A 17 -25.77 -3.68 -4.40
CA MET A 17 -25.15 -2.61 -3.61
C MET A 17 -26.13 -1.47 -3.31
N ARG A 18 -26.97 -1.07 -4.29
CA ARG A 18 -28.00 -0.04 -4.06
C ARG A 18 -29.04 -0.50 -3.04
N LEU A 19 -29.56 -1.72 -3.19
CA LEU A 19 -30.55 -2.27 -2.26
C LEU A 19 -29.99 -2.42 -0.84
N LEU A 20 -28.74 -2.86 -0.69
CA LEU A 20 -28.10 -2.97 0.61
C LEU A 20 -27.88 -1.60 1.27
N ARG A 21 -27.64 -0.54 0.50
CA ARG A 21 -27.59 0.84 1.02
C ARG A 21 -28.95 1.29 1.54
N ASP A 22 -30.02 1.02 0.80
CA ASP A 22 -31.38 1.33 1.25
C ASP A 22 -31.74 0.57 2.55
N LEU A 23 -31.28 -0.67 2.70
CA LEU A 23 -31.47 -1.47 3.92
C LEU A 23 -30.62 -0.98 5.10
N GLU A 24 -29.42 -0.46 4.85
CA GLU A 24 -28.56 0.16 5.87
C GLU A 24 -29.21 1.42 6.48
N GLU A 25 -29.97 2.16 5.68
CA GLU A 25 -30.62 3.41 6.11
C GLU A 25 -31.88 3.19 6.95
N LEU A 26 -32.39 1.95 7.04
CA LEU A 26 -33.56 1.62 7.85
C LEU A 26 -33.30 1.93 9.33
N ARG A 27 -34.16 2.80 9.90
CA ARG A 27 -34.11 3.19 11.32
C ARG A 27 -35.29 2.58 12.08
N GLY A 28 -35.05 2.27 13.36
CA GLY A 28 -36.05 1.74 14.27
C GLY A 28 -35.61 0.43 14.94
N GLN A 29 -36.11 0.19 16.16
CA GLN A 29 -35.78 -1.00 16.96
C GLN A 29 -36.02 -2.34 16.22
N PRO A 30 -37.14 -2.56 15.49
CA PRO A 30 -37.39 -3.85 14.82
C PRO A 30 -36.45 -4.11 13.62
N TYR A 31 -35.95 -3.07 12.95
CA TYR A 31 -35.11 -3.20 11.75
C TYR A 31 -33.61 -3.12 12.02
N SER A 32 -33.22 -2.83 13.26
CA SER A 32 -31.83 -2.64 13.68
C SER A 32 -30.89 -3.80 13.29
N LYS A 33 -31.37 -5.04 13.41
CA LYS A 33 -30.61 -6.23 13.02
C LYS A 33 -30.35 -6.28 11.52
N VAL A 34 -31.37 -6.03 10.70
CA VAL A 34 -31.25 -6.06 9.24
C VAL A 34 -30.32 -4.95 8.75
N ALA A 35 -30.46 -3.73 9.29
CA ALA A 35 -29.59 -2.62 8.94
C ALA A 35 -28.12 -2.88 9.31
N LEU A 36 -27.88 -3.55 10.45
CA LEU A 36 -26.53 -3.94 10.86
C LEU A 36 -25.92 -5.00 9.93
N GLU A 37 -26.67 -6.04 9.60
CA GLU A 37 -26.24 -7.08 8.65
C GLU A 37 -26.00 -6.52 7.25
N ALA A 38 -26.87 -5.63 6.76
CA ALA A 38 -26.69 -4.94 5.49
C ALA A 38 -25.38 -4.15 5.46
N ARG A 39 -25.05 -3.44 6.54
CA ARG A 39 -23.76 -2.73 6.69
C ARG A 39 -22.58 -3.69 6.67
N GLN A 40 -22.65 -4.83 7.37
CA GLN A 40 -21.58 -5.82 7.37
C GLN A 40 -21.31 -6.38 5.97
N LEU A 41 -22.37 -6.73 5.23
CA LEU A 41 -22.27 -7.20 3.85
C LEU A 41 -21.69 -6.12 2.92
N LEU A 42 -22.13 -4.86 3.06
CA LEU A 42 -21.57 -3.75 2.31
C LEU A 42 -20.08 -3.57 2.56
N VAL A 43 -19.64 -3.66 3.82
CA VAL A 43 -18.22 -3.59 4.17
C VAL A 43 -17.46 -4.75 3.52
N GLN A 44 -17.97 -5.97 3.58
CA GLN A 44 -17.34 -7.13 2.95
C GLN A 44 -17.24 -7.00 1.42
N LEU A 45 -18.26 -6.44 0.77
CA LEU A 45 -18.28 -6.25 -0.69
C LEU A 45 -17.32 -5.16 -1.15
N VAL A 46 -17.13 -4.11 -0.35
CA VAL A 46 -16.22 -2.99 -0.68
C VAL A 46 -14.78 -3.30 -0.27
N THR A 47 -14.57 -4.15 0.73
CA THR A 47 -13.22 -4.52 1.20
C THR A 47 -12.54 -5.38 0.13
N PRO A 48 -11.43 -4.91 -0.46
CA PRO A 48 -10.70 -5.70 -1.45
C PRO A 48 -10.05 -6.93 -0.80
N SER A 49 -9.89 -8.00 -1.58
CA SER A 49 -9.13 -9.17 -1.14
C SER A 49 -7.65 -8.81 -0.93
N ILE A 50 -6.94 -9.65 -0.16
CA ILE A 50 -5.52 -9.43 0.14
C ILE A 50 -4.66 -9.45 -1.13
N GLU A 51 -4.99 -10.30 -2.10
CA GLU A 51 -4.26 -10.42 -3.36
C GLU A 51 -4.39 -9.13 -4.19
N ILE A 52 -5.60 -8.56 -4.25
CA ILE A 52 -5.85 -7.29 -4.94
C ILE A 52 -5.12 -6.16 -4.23
N ARG A 53 -5.16 -6.11 -2.89
CA ARG A 53 -4.40 -5.10 -2.12
C ARG A 53 -2.90 -5.20 -2.40
N HIS A 54 -2.37 -6.42 -2.47
CA HIS A 54 -0.98 -6.67 -2.80
C HIS A 54 -0.63 -6.19 -4.21
N GLU A 55 -1.43 -6.52 -5.24
CA GLU A 55 -1.21 -6.06 -6.62
C GLU A 55 -1.26 -4.53 -6.74
N VAL A 56 -2.22 -3.89 -6.05
CA VAL A 56 -2.32 -2.42 -6.01
C VAL A 56 -1.06 -1.82 -5.37
N MET A 57 -0.61 -2.39 -4.26
CA MET A 57 0.58 -1.93 -3.55
C MET A 57 1.85 -2.12 -4.39
N GLU A 58 1.98 -3.25 -5.09
CA GLU A 58 3.09 -3.52 -6.00
C GLU A 58 3.16 -2.48 -7.11
N ASN A 59 2.03 -2.23 -7.78
CA ASN A 59 1.94 -1.22 -8.84
C ASN A 59 2.32 0.17 -8.33
N GLN A 60 1.89 0.53 -7.12
CA GLN A 60 2.24 1.82 -6.50
C GLN A 60 3.75 1.92 -6.20
N LEU A 61 4.35 0.86 -5.65
CA LEU A 61 5.81 0.83 -5.40
C LEU A 61 6.59 0.91 -6.71
N ILE A 62 6.16 0.22 -7.76
CA ILE A 62 6.79 0.28 -9.09
C ILE A 62 6.74 1.71 -9.64
N GLN A 63 5.59 2.38 -9.55
CA GLN A 63 5.44 3.77 -9.99
C GLN A 63 6.37 4.71 -9.22
N ILE A 64 6.43 4.59 -7.90
CA ILE A 64 7.32 5.39 -7.05
C ILE A 64 8.79 5.19 -7.42
N VAL A 65 9.21 3.93 -7.61
CA VAL A 65 10.58 3.60 -8.02
C VAL A 65 10.90 4.19 -9.40
N GLN A 66 9.95 4.15 -10.34
CA GLN A 66 10.13 4.73 -11.67
C GLN A 66 10.22 6.26 -11.62
N GLU A 67 9.38 6.92 -10.82
CA GLU A 67 9.39 8.37 -10.63
C GLU A 67 10.69 8.84 -9.96
N TRP A 68 11.13 8.12 -8.92
CA TRP A 68 12.42 8.36 -8.27
C TRP A 68 13.58 8.19 -9.25
N GLY A 69 13.55 7.16 -10.09
CA GLY A 69 14.56 6.93 -11.12
C GLY A 69 14.63 8.03 -12.18
N LYS A 70 13.49 8.65 -12.53
CA LYS A 70 13.42 9.77 -13.50
C LYS A 70 13.88 11.10 -12.90
N SER A 71 13.67 11.32 -11.61
CA SER A 71 14.05 12.55 -10.93
C SER A 71 15.54 12.66 -10.67
N ASN A 72 16.29 11.56 -10.75
CA ASN A 72 17.73 11.57 -10.63
C ASN A 72 18.39 11.95 -11.96
N ASP A 73 18.25 13.22 -12.32
CA ASP A 73 19.21 13.90 -13.18
C ASP A 73 20.54 14.04 -12.40
N THR A 74 21.57 13.33 -12.87
CA THR A 74 23.02 13.61 -12.71
C THR A 74 23.68 13.52 -11.30
N ASP A 75 24.59 12.55 -11.20
CA ASP A 75 25.95 12.65 -10.61
C ASP A 75 26.26 12.67 -9.10
N LEU A 76 25.33 12.63 -8.14
CA LEU A 76 25.73 12.57 -6.72
C LEU A 76 25.34 11.30 -5.94
N VAL A 77 26.38 10.46 -5.81
CA VAL A 77 26.69 9.52 -4.72
C VAL A 77 26.22 8.07 -4.91
N LYS A 78 27.22 7.18 -4.92
CA LYS A 78 27.15 5.72 -4.79
C LYS A 78 26.65 5.29 -3.39
N GLY A 79 25.55 5.88 -2.97
CA GLY A 79 24.90 5.66 -1.68
C GLY A 79 23.43 5.96 -1.86
N TYR A 80 22.59 4.97 -1.61
CA TYR A 80 21.17 5.06 -1.82
C TYR A 80 20.56 6.19 -0.94
N LYS A 81 20.22 7.33 -1.55
CA LYS A 81 19.46 8.40 -0.89
C LYS A 81 17.97 8.06 -0.95
N SER A 82 17.42 7.83 0.24
CA SER A 82 16.00 7.66 0.62
C SER A 82 14.96 8.12 -0.43
N PHE A 83 13.91 7.30 -0.63
CA PHE A 83 12.73 7.63 -1.45
C PHE A 83 11.89 8.78 -0.86
N GLY A 84 12.07 9.11 0.43
CA GLY A 84 11.70 10.39 1.04
C GLY A 84 10.27 10.84 0.75
N HIS A 85 10.12 11.88 -0.06
CA HIS A 85 8.82 12.49 -0.37
C HIS A 85 7.92 11.61 -1.23
N TYR A 86 8.48 10.73 -2.07
CA TYR A 86 7.67 9.84 -2.93
C TYR A 86 6.89 8.80 -2.12
N LEU A 87 7.39 8.41 -0.95
CA LEU A 87 6.72 7.46 -0.06
C LEU A 87 5.70 8.11 0.87
N SER A 88 5.65 9.45 0.97
CA SER A 88 4.75 10.17 1.88
C SER A 88 3.28 9.72 1.78
N PRO A 89 2.70 9.55 0.57
CA PRO A 89 1.32 9.09 0.43
C PRO A 89 1.06 7.70 1.04
N MET A 90 2.05 6.80 0.95
CA MET A 90 1.96 5.46 1.53
C MET A 90 2.22 5.47 3.04
N VAL A 91 3.03 6.39 3.55
CA VAL A 91 3.25 6.54 5.00
C VAL A 91 1.99 7.09 5.67
N GLU A 92 1.31 8.02 5.03
CA GLU A 92 0.15 8.69 5.59
C GLU A 92 -1.15 7.91 5.49
N SER A 93 -1.21 6.88 4.64
CA SER A 93 -2.43 6.13 4.36
C SER A 93 -3.09 5.52 5.61
N VAL A 94 -4.42 5.50 5.63
CA VAL A 94 -5.22 4.93 6.73
C VAL A 94 -5.28 3.40 6.67
N THR A 95 -5.08 2.81 5.49
CA THR A 95 -5.16 1.36 5.27
C THR A 95 -4.02 0.61 5.95
N SER A 96 -4.28 -0.58 6.49
CA SER A 96 -3.19 -1.46 6.95
C SER A 96 -2.33 -1.84 5.75
N LEU A 97 -1.03 -1.58 5.81
CA LEU A 97 -0.06 -1.95 4.77
C LEU A 97 0.89 -3.06 5.23
N PHE A 98 0.95 -3.35 6.54
CA PHE A 98 2.02 -4.20 7.09
C PHE A 98 1.93 -5.66 6.63
N GLU A 99 0.72 -6.15 6.39
CA GLU A 99 0.49 -7.53 5.95
C GLU A 99 1.11 -7.74 4.55
N GLU A 100 0.75 -6.87 3.61
CA GLU A 100 1.24 -6.90 2.23
C GLU A 100 2.72 -6.48 2.15
N LEU A 101 3.12 -5.46 2.93
CA LEU A 101 4.47 -4.91 2.92
C LEU A 101 5.53 -5.96 3.24
N SER A 102 5.21 -6.86 4.18
CA SER A 102 6.13 -7.92 4.60
C SER A 102 6.52 -8.87 3.46
N ALA A 103 5.63 -9.08 2.48
CA ALA A 103 5.90 -9.93 1.33
C ALA A 103 6.99 -9.34 0.41
N PHE A 104 7.04 -8.01 0.27
CA PHE A 104 7.98 -7.31 -0.62
C PHE A 104 9.43 -7.31 -0.13
N ILE A 105 9.69 -7.72 1.12
CA ILE A 105 11.05 -7.77 1.69
C ILE A 105 11.85 -8.97 1.18
N GLY A 106 11.19 -9.96 0.56
CA GLY A 106 11.83 -11.18 0.09
C GLY A 106 12.78 -10.98 -1.12
N THR A 107 13.58 -12.01 -1.40
CA THR A 107 14.58 -12.00 -2.49
C THR A 107 13.96 -12.06 -3.89
N GLN A 108 12.67 -12.40 -4.01
CA GLN A 108 11.94 -12.51 -5.27
C GLN A 108 11.69 -11.16 -5.94
N TYR A 109 11.65 -10.07 -5.18
CA TYR A 109 11.40 -8.74 -5.71
C TYR A 109 12.71 -8.05 -6.15
N PRO A 110 12.64 -7.19 -7.19
CA PRO A 110 13.73 -6.30 -7.56
C PRO A 110 14.27 -5.52 -6.36
N ARG A 111 15.56 -5.25 -6.40
CA ARG A 111 16.29 -4.60 -5.30
C ARG A 111 15.67 -3.26 -4.92
N GLU A 112 15.30 -2.45 -5.91
CA GLU A 112 14.75 -1.11 -5.74
C GLU A 112 13.40 -1.14 -5.01
N ILE A 113 12.55 -2.10 -5.35
CA ILE A 113 11.25 -2.31 -4.70
C ILE A 113 11.45 -2.78 -3.26
N ARG A 114 12.38 -3.71 -3.02
CA ARG A 114 12.70 -4.18 -1.67
C ARG A 114 13.23 -3.05 -0.78
N MET A 115 14.09 -2.19 -1.30
CA MET A 115 14.59 -1.01 -0.58
C MET A 115 13.44 -0.04 -0.27
N ALA A 116 12.53 0.19 -1.22
CA ALA A 116 11.37 1.06 -1.03
C ALA A 116 10.44 0.52 0.05
N ALA A 117 10.21 -0.80 0.01
CA ALA A 117 9.42 -1.49 1.02
C ALA A 117 10.05 -1.38 2.41
N LEU A 118 11.37 -1.59 2.52
CA LEU A 118 12.08 -1.50 3.80
C LEU A 118 12.06 -0.09 4.39
N GLU A 119 12.26 0.92 3.55
CA GLU A 119 12.14 2.32 3.97
C GLU A 119 10.70 2.67 4.39
N LEU A 120 9.71 2.26 3.61
CA LEU A 120 8.30 2.47 3.92
C LEU A 120 7.93 1.82 5.27
N PHE A 121 8.43 0.61 5.53
CA PHE A 121 8.23 -0.09 6.79
C PHE A 121 8.73 0.72 7.97
N ILE A 122 9.95 1.25 7.89
CA ILE A 122 10.55 2.05 8.96
C ILE A 122 9.77 3.35 9.16
N ARG A 123 9.49 4.09 8.08
CA ARG A 123 8.76 5.37 8.15
C ARG A 123 7.35 5.20 8.71
N ARG A 124 6.65 4.12 8.34
CA ARG A 124 5.29 3.85 8.80
C ARG A 124 5.27 3.39 10.27
N SER A 125 6.21 2.53 10.69
CA SER A 125 6.36 2.10 12.09
C SER A 125 6.72 3.26 13.02
N HIS A 126 7.55 4.20 12.54
CA HIS A 126 8.02 5.35 13.32
C HIS A 126 7.29 6.66 12.98
N ARG A 127 6.00 6.61 12.62
CA ARG A 127 5.21 7.81 12.27
C ARG A 127 5.20 8.90 13.35
N GLN A 128 5.39 8.53 14.62
CA GLN A 128 5.45 9.47 15.75
C GLN A 128 6.79 10.19 15.89
N TYR A 129 7.83 9.75 15.17
CA TYR A 129 9.19 10.28 15.27
C TYR A 129 9.56 11.07 14.01
N THR A 130 10.35 12.12 14.19
CA THR A 130 11.01 12.80 13.08
C THR A 130 12.28 12.04 12.72
N ILE A 131 12.25 11.31 11.60
CA ILE A 131 13.41 10.57 11.10
C ILE A 131 14.35 11.58 10.43
N ALA A 132 15.53 11.80 11.02
CA ALA A 132 16.53 12.75 10.52
C ALA A 132 17.15 12.28 9.19
N SER A 133 17.70 11.07 9.17
CA SER A 133 18.27 10.47 7.97
C SER A 133 18.07 8.97 7.95
N LEU A 134 17.93 8.42 6.74
CA LEU A 134 17.81 6.99 6.50
C LEU A 134 18.70 6.62 5.32
N CYS A 135 19.61 5.69 5.54
CA CYS A 135 20.55 5.19 4.54
C CYS A 135 20.47 3.67 4.49
N ILE A 136 20.37 3.12 3.28
CA ILE A 136 20.39 1.68 3.05
C ILE A 136 21.77 1.33 2.49
N PHE A 137 22.49 0.49 3.22
CA PHE A 137 23.82 0.01 2.83
C PHE A 137 23.71 -1.43 2.34
N GLU A 138 24.42 -1.73 1.26
CA GLU A 138 24.70 -3.12 0.91
C GLU A 138 25.85 -3.60 1.76
N GLU A 139 25.64 -4.73 2.43
CA GLU A 139 26.73 -5.45 3.07
C GLU A 139 27.61 -6.09 1.98
N THR A 140 28.47 -5.27 1.38
CA THR A 140 29.67 -5.76 0.72
C THR A 140 30.69 -6.00 1.83
N ALA A 141 31.27 -7.20 1.86
CA ALA A 141 32.19 -7.71 2.87
C ALA A 141 33.49 -6.88 3.01
N THR A 142 33.38 -5.64 3.49
CA THR A 142 34.51 -4.78 3.81
C THR A 142 34.29 -4.18 5.19
N ALA A 143 34.94 -4.82 6.15
CA ALA A 143 35.18 -4.32 7.49
C ALA A 143 35.66 -2.85 7.48
N GLY A 144 35.09 -2.03 8.36
CA GLY A 144 35.81 -0.90 8.94
C GLY A 144 35.73 0.46 8.25
N LYS A 145 34.59 0.87 7.69
CA LYS A 145 34.34 2.30 7.45
C LYS A 145 33.07 2.76 8.16
N GLU A 146 33.26 3.59 9.19
CA GLU A 146 32.19 4.40 9.78
C GLU A 146 31.62 5.28 8.66
N VAL A 147 30.35 5.08 8.34
CA VAL A 147 29.64 5.89 7.36
C VAL A 147 28.84 6.93 8.11
N MET A 148 29.32 8.18 8.06
CA MET A 148 28.59 9.35 8.55
C MET A 148 27.37 9.57 7.66
N CYS A 149 26.17 9.40 8.22
CA CYS A 149 24.97 9.95 7.63
C CYS A 149 25.04 11.48 7.77
N ALA A 150 25.16 12.20 6.65
CA ALA A 150 25.13 13.66 6.67
C ALA A 150 23.77 14.16 7.19
N GLU A 151 23.83 15.19 8.04
CA GLU A 151 22.71 15.92 8.63
C GLU A 151 21.72 16.46 7.60
#